data_AF-A0A2V3PUC2-F1
#
_entry.id   AF-A0A2V3PUC2-F1
#
_cell.length_a   1.000
_cell.length_b   1.000
_cell.length_c   1.000
_cell.angle_alpha   90.00
_cell.angle_beta   90.00
_cell.angle_gamma   90.00
#
_symmetry.space_group_name_H-M   'P 1'
#
loop_
_entity.id
_entity.type
_entity.pdbx_description
1 polymer ?
#
loop_
_entity_poly.entity_id
_entity_poly.type
_entity_poly.pdbx_seq_one_letter_code
_entity_poly.pdbx_strand_id
1 'polypeptide(L)'
;MKTDLYTKTVLTVIAVFLGVLIFQNTSVISTVQANTAATSPTPIPTAIQNTPVDVNIVQVDGKPVLVEGFNGKNALRVSQNQY
;
A
#
# COMPACT_ATOMS: atom_id res chain seq x y z
N MET A 1 -65.62 26.08 1.96
CA MET A 1 -65.12 25.10 0.95
C MET A 1 -63.91 25.58 0.13
N LYS A 2 -63.53 26.87 0.14
CA LYS A 2 -62.32 27.33 -0.57
C LYS A 2 -61.02 26.85 0.09
N THR A 3 -60.97 26.82 1.43
CA THR A 3 -59.80 26.40 2.22
C THR A 3 -59.33 24.97 1.91
N ASP A 4 -60.25 24.02 1.75
CA ASP A 4 -59.90 22.64 1.42
C ASP A 4 -59.26 22.50 0.04
N LEU A 5 -59.68 23.33 -0.92
CA LEU A 5 -59.10 23.33 -2.26
C LEU A 5 -57.68 23.90 -2.25
N TYR A 6 -57.44 24.98 -1.51
CA TYR A 6 -56.10 25.57 -1.38
C TYR A 6 -55.12 24.60 -0.72
N THR A 7 -55.52 23.99 0.40
CA THR A 7 -54.66 23.00 1.09
C THR A 7 -54.38 21.79 0.21
N LYS A 8 -55.38 21.28 -0.51
CA LYS A 8 -55.20 20.15 -1.44
C LYS A 8 -54.22 20.50 -2.56
N THR A 9 -54.36 21.68 -3.18
CA THR A 9 -53.45 22.12 -4.25
C THR A 9 -52.03 22.33 -3.72
N VAL A 10 -51.85 22.97 -2.57
CA VAL A 10 -50.54 23.20 -1.96
C VAL A 10 -49.85 21.87 -1.62
N LEU A 11 -50.57 20.92 -0.99
CA LEU A 11 -50.02 19.59 -0.72
C LEU A 11 -49.61 18.85 -2.00
N THR A 12 -50.42 18.96 -3.06
CA THR A 12 -50.12 18.31 -4.34
C THR A 12 -48.83 18.85 -4.94
N VAL A 13 -48.65 20.18 -4.93
CA VAL A 13 -47.45 20.84 -5.47
C VAL A 13 -46.20 20.44 -4.66
N ILE A 14 -46.28 20.46 -3.33
CA ILE A 14 -45.16 20.05 -2.45
C ILE A 14 -44.79 18.58 -2.72
N ALA A 15 -45.76 17.69 -2.84
CA ALA A 15 -45.51 16.26 -3.11
C ALA A 15 -44.78 16.03 -4.44
N VAL A 16 -45.15 16.76 -5.50
CA VAL A 16 -44.46 16.69 -6.80
C VAL A 16 -43.02 17.18 -6.69
N PHE A 17 -42.78 18.32 -6.04
CA PHE A 17 -41.42 18.84 -5.85
C PHE A 17 -40.54 17.90 -5.01
N LEU A 18 -41.08 17.33 -3.92
CA LEU A 18 -40.36 16.34 -3.11
C LEU A 18 -40.07 15.07 -3.92
N GLY A 19 -41.02 14.60 -4.73
CA GLY A 19 -40.80 13.48 -5.64
C GLY A 19 -39.64 13.75 -6.59
N VAL A 20 -39.66 14.87 -7.31
CA VAL A 20 -38.60 15.23 -8.26
C VAL A 20 -37.23 15.35 -7.57
N LEU A 21 -37.16 15.93 -6.37
CA LEU A 21 -35.92 16.02 -5.59
C LEU A 21 -35.40 14.65 -5.19
N ILE A 22 -36.25 13.74 -4.69
CA ILE A 22 -35.84 12.39 -4.31
C ILE A 22 -35.33 11.63 -5.55
N PHE A 23 -36.10 11.63 -6.65
CA PHE A 23 -35.72 10.92 -7.86
C PHE A 23 -34.40 11.43 -8.45
N GLN A 24 -34.20 12.75 -8.55
CA GLN A 24 -32.92 13.31 -9.02
C GLN A 24 -31.73 12.94 -8.12
N ASN A 25 -31.90 12.93 -6.79
CA ASN A 25 -30.83 12.54 -5.87
C ASN A 25 -30.58 11.02 -5.84
N THR A 26 -31.56 10.19 -6.20
CA THR A 26 -31.37 8.73 -6.33
C THR A 26 -30.82 8.28 -7.68
N SER A 27 -30.92 9.11 -8.73
CA SER A 27 -30.54 8.72 -10.10
C SER A 27 -29.04 8.71 -10.40
N VAL A 28 -28.16 8.93 -9.42
CA VAL A 28 -26.70 8.86 -9.65
C VAL A 28 -25.97 8.19 -8.50
N ILE A 29 -26.37 6.97 -8.15
CA ILE A 29 -25.38 6.00 -7.69
C ILE A 29 -24.87 5.32 -8.95
N SER A 30 -23.92 5.98 -9.63
CA SER A 30 -23.11 5.29 -10.62
C SER A 30 -22.46 4.13 -9.87
N THR A 31 -22.85 2.90 -10.19
CA THR A 31 -22.18 1.72 -9.65
C THR A 31 -20.79 1.72 -10.25
N VAL A 32 -19.87 2.47 -9.63
CA VAL A 32 -18.45 2.40 -9.95
C VAL A 32 -18.03 0.99 -9.56
N GLN A 33 -18.05 0.10 -10.55
CA GLN A 33 -17.49 -1.22 -10.40
C GLN A 33 -15.98 -1.01 -10.32
N ALA A 34 -15.39 -1.28 -9.16
CA ALA A 34 -13.94 -1.33 -9.04
C ALA A 34 -13.44 -2.40 -10.00
N ASN A 35 -12.73 -1.99 -11.06
CA ASN A 35 -12.04 -2.92 -11.94
C ASN A 35 -10.89 -3.55 -11.15
N THR A 36 -11.17 -4.63 -10.44
CA THR A 36 -10.17 -5.40 -9.68
C THR A 36 -9.32 -6.28 -10.59
N ALA A 37 -9.03 -5.82 -11.81
CA ALA A 37 -7.94 -6.37 -12.60
C ALA A 37 -6.62 -6.00 -11.90
N ALA A 38 -6.34 -6.69 -10.81
CA ALA A 38 -5.05 -6.67 -10.14
C ALA A 38 -4.06 -7.32 -11.13
N THR A 39 -3.38 -6.51 -11.92
CA THR A 39 -2.12 -6.95 -12.52
C THR A 39 -1.19 -7.20 -11.35
N SER A 40 -0.82 -8.47 -11.13
CA SER A 40 0.21 -8.84 -10.16
C SER A 40 1.39 -7.87 -10.29
N PRO A 41 1.89 -7.28 -9.20
CA PRO A 41 3.05 -6.41 -9.28
C PRO A 41 4.17 -7.17 -9.97
N THR A 42 4.74 -6.56 -11.01
CA THR A 42 5.90 -7.12 -11.70
C THR A 42 6.98 -7.34 -10.64
N PRO A 43 7.53 -8.56 -10.48
CA PRO A 43 8.60 -8.79 -9.53
C PRO A 43 9.70 -7.76 -9.75
N ILE A 44 10.14 -7.09 -8.68
CA ILE A 44 11.28 -6.18 -8.75
C ILE A 44 12.45 -7.00 -9.32
N PRO A 45 13.08 -6.57 -10.42
CA PRO A 45 14.26 -7.25 -10.93
C PRO A 45 15.30 -7.33 -9.82
N THR A 46 15.66 -8.54 -9.39
CA THR A 46 16.76 -8.72 -8.47
C THR A 46 18.00 -8.17 -9.15
N ALA A 47 18.62 -7.14 -8.58
CA ALA A 47 19.90 -6.67 -9.06
C ALA A 47 20.90 -7.83 -8.93
N ILE A 48 21.28 -8.41 -10.07
CA ILE A 48 22.32 -9.43 -10.10
C ILE A 48 23.65 -8.69 -10.04
N GLN A 49 24.42 -8.95 -8.99
CA GLN A 49 25.78 -8.44 -8.86
C GLN A 49 26.69 -9.26 -9.79
N ASN A 50 26.92 -8.78 -11.01
CA ASN A 50 27.73 -9.48 -12.01
C ASN A 50 29.25 -9.25 -11.88
N THR A 51 29.70 -8.44 -10.91
CA THR A 51 31.12 -8.17 -10.66
C THR A 51 31.47 -8.37 -9.19
N PRO A 52 32.70 -8.78 -8.87
CA PRO A 52 33.19 -8.79 -7.49
C PRO A 52 32.99 -7.44 -6.81
N VAL A 53 32.65 -7.46 -5.52
CA VAL A 53 32.49 -6.27 -4.67
C VAL A 53 33.49 -6.33 -3.55
N ASP A 54 34.20 -5.23 -3.37
CA ASP A 54 35.03 -5.05 -2.18
C ASP A 54 34.14 -4.77 -0.97
N VAL A 55 34.19 -5.67 0.01
CA VAL A 55 33.42 -5.57 1.25
C VAL A 55 34.35 -5.49 2.45
N ASN A 56 34.00 -4.66 3.43
CA ASN A 56 34.68 -4.63 4.71
C ASN A 56 33.98 -5.59 5.69
N ILE A 57 34.66 -6.67 6.07
CA ILE A 57 34.12 -7.68 6.99
C ILE A 57 34.53 -7.31 8.41
N VAL A 58 33.55 -6.91 9.23
CA VAL A 58 33.78 -6.52 10.64
C VAL A 58 33.54 -7.66 11.64
N GLN A 59 32.65 -8.62 11.28
CA GLN A 59 32.30 -9.76 12.12
C GLN A 59 31.81 -10.95 11.28
N VAL A 60 31.95 -12.17 11.82
CA VAL A 60 31.41 -13.42 11.27
C VAL A 60 30.69 -14.15 12.39
N ASP A 61 29.43 -14.54 12.20
CA ASP A 61 28.58 -15.21 13.21
C ASP A 61 28.51 -14.45 14.55
N GLY A 62 28.49 -13.11 14.51
CA GLY A 62 28.48 -12.26 15.69
C GLY A 62 29.81 -12.21 16.46
N LYS A 63 30.87 -12.84 15.93
CA LYS A 63 32.22 -12.79 16.50
C LYS A 63 33.07 -11.77 15.74
N PRO A 64 33.82 -10.90 16.45
CA PRO A 64 34.67 -9.91 15.80
C PRO A 64 35.77 -10.58 14.98
N VAL A 65 36.08 -10.01 13.81
CA VAL A 65 37.25 -10.43 13.04
C VAL A 65 38.48 -9.76 13.65
N LEU A 66 39.39 -10.57 14.21
CA LEU A 66 40.65 -10.10 14.77
C LEU A 66 41.76 -10.28 13.74
N VAL A 67 42.45 -9.19 13.39
CA VAL A 67 43.61 -9.23 12.50
C VAL A 67 44.84 -9.54 13.35
N GLU A 68 45.18 -10.82 13.48
CA GLU A 68 46.47 -11.24 14.02
C GLU A 68 47.51 -11.20 12.87
N GLY A 69 48.60 -10.47 13.06
CA GLY A 69 49.67 -10.36 12.07
C GLY A 69 50.42 -11.69 11.92
N PHE A 70 50.02 -12.54 10.97
CA PHE A 70 50.73 -13.77 10.65
C PHE A 70 51.89 -13.50 9.70
N ASN A 71 53.11 -13.80 10.15
CA ASN A 71 54.31 -13.75 9.32
C ASN A 71 54.33 -14.91 8.30
N GLY A 72 53.57 -14.76 7.20
CA GLY A 72 53.78 -15.54 5.98
C GLY A 72 52.64 -16.45 5.52
N LYS A 73 51.43 -16.36 6.08
CA LYS A 73 50.25 -17.04 5.50
C LYS A 73 49.06 -16.09 5.53
N ASN A 74 48.59 -15.68 4.35
CA ASN A 74 47.46 -14.78 4.14
C ASN A 74 46.12 -15.46 4.53
N ALA A 75 45.96 -15.86 5.78
CA ALA A 75 44.74 -16.45 6.30
C ALA A 75 44.16 -15.54 7.40
N LEU A 76 42.95 -15.02 7.16
CA LEU A 76 42.13 -14.41 8.19
C LEU A 76 41.71 -15.51 9.17
N ARG A 77 42.24 -15.51 10.40
CA ARG A 77 41.82 -16.45 11.44
C ARG A 77 40.75 -15.79 12.30
N VAL A 78 39.54 -16.35 12.29
CA VAL A 78 38.52 -16.00 13.28
C VAL A 78 38.93 -16.66 14.60
N SER A 79 39.55 -15.90 15.49
CA SER A 79 39.87 -16.36 16.84
C SER A 79 38.57 -16.51 17.61
N GLN A 80 38.16 -17.75 17.90
CA GLN A 80 37.01 -18.00 18.76
C GLN A 80 37.43 -17.67 20.18
N ASN A 81 37.01 -16.51 20.68
CA ASN A 81 37.13 -16.17 22.09
C ASN A 81 36.24 -17.17 22.87
N GLN A 82 36.83 -18.28 23.29
CA GLN A 82 36.21 -19.25 24.20
C GLN A 82 36.28 -18.60 25.59
N TYR A 83 35.16 -18.02 26.03
CA TYR A 83 34.95 -17.80 27.45
C TYR A 83 34.46 -19.08 28.09
#